data_AF-A0AAU7DBQ7-F1
#
_entry.id   AF-A0AAU7DBQ7-F1
#
_cell.length_a   1.000
_cell.length_b   1.000
_cell.length_c   1.000
_cell.angle_alpha   90.00
_cell.angle_beta   90.00
_cell.angle_gamma   90.00
#
_symmetry.space_group_name_H-M   'P 1'
#
loop_
_entity.id
_entity.type
_entity.pdbx_description
1 polymer ?
#
loop_
_entity_poly.entity_id
_entity_poly.type
_entity_poly.pdbx_seq_one_letter_code
_entity_poly.pdbx_strand_id
1 'polypeptide(L)'
;MSDASLSESSQVLQNEDLFESLIRACQRQKAIPVAVCWPCSSVSLAGAVEAARSGLILPVLVGNEREIREIADREGLNIETYPIMEANTEEDAAIQSVELCRSGRSASLMKGSLHTDVLMHAVLKEQGLRTSRRISHIFIMEAPLYHRQVLFITDSALNISPSLEDKVDIVQNAIDLAHALGVSEPRVAILSAVETVCSKMMSTVDAAALCKMADRGQITGAILDGPLAFDTAVSAEAALRKDLKSPVAGEADILVAPDLEAGNMLAKELEYLGGARSAGIVMGAKVPIILTSRADSVNSRVASCAVASVLVHRPAKGQNA
;
A
#
# COMPACT_ATOMS: atom_id res chain seq x y z
N MET A 1 29.72 10.46 -28.52
CA MET A 1 28.52 9.75 -29.02
C MET A 1 27.97 8.87 -27.90
N SER A 2 27.66 9.49 -26.76
CA SER A 2 27.29 8.80 -25.52
C SER A 2 26.38 9.73 -24.75
N ASP A 3 25.07 9.65 -24.98
CA ASP A 3 24.06 10.16 -24.04
C ASP A 3 22.59 9.85 -24.42
N ALA A 4 22.31 9.29 -25.60
CA ALA A 4 20.92 9.14 -26.06
C ALA A 4 20.17 7.92 -25.50
N SER A 5 20.86 6.92 -24.92
CA SER A 5 20.22 5.66 -24.51
C SER A 5 19.79 5.59 -23.04
N LEU A 6 20.24 6.54 -22.20
CA LEU A 6 19.84 6.64 -20.79
C LEU A 6 18.63 7.58 -20.61
N SER A 7 18.35 8.47 -21.56
CA SER A 7 17.19 9.37 -21.51
C SER A 7 15.87 8.68 -21.90
N GLU A 8 15.92 7.64 -22.73
CA GLU A 8 14.72 6.92 -23.17
C GLU A 8 14.11 6.05 -22.06
N SER A 9 14.93 5.55 -21.13
CA SER A 9 14.45 4.68 -20.03
C SER A 9 13.73 5.46 -18.92
N SER A 10 14.06 6.75 -18.77
CA SER A 10 13.44 7.65 -17.78
C SER A 10 12.17 8.34 -18.29
N GLN A 11 11.92 8.32 -19.60
CA GLN A 11 10.72 8.91 -20.23
C GLN A 11 9.51 7.97 -20.31
N VAL A 12 9.68 6.66 -20.04
CA VAL A 12 8.59 5.66 -20.17
C VAL A 12 7.46 5.88 -19.15
N LEU A 13 7.72 6.57 -18.04
CA LEU A 13 6.71 6.83 -17.00
C LEU A 13 5.82 8.08 -17.27
N GLN A 14 6.03 8.82 -18.35
CA GLN A 14 5.33 10.10 -18.56
C GLN A 14 3.96 10.00 -19.26
N ASN A 15 3.52 8.84 -19.74
CA ASN A 15 2.21 8.69 -20.41
C ASN A 15 1.55 7.31 -20.26
N GLU A 16 2.11 6.40 -19.46
CA GLU A 16 1.48 5.11 -19.17
C GLU A 16 0.91 5.13 -17.75
N ASP A 17 -0.36 4.75 -17.67
CA ASP A 17 -1.07 4.32 -16.47
C ASP A 17 -0.19 3.39 -15.62
N LEU A 18 0.18 3.85 -14.41
CA LEU A 18 1.09 3.13 -13.52
C LEU A 18 0.60 1.70 -13.30
N PHE A 19 -0.69 1.53 -13.02
CA PHE A 19 -1.24 0.22 -12.69
C PHE A 19 -1.24 -0.70 -13.89
N GLU A 20 -1.59 -0.22 -15.08
CA GLU A 20 -1.49 -1.02 -16.31
C GLU A 20 -0.05 -1.44 -16.60
N SER A 21 0.92 -0.53 -16.43
CA SER A 21 2.34 -0.84 -16.62
C SER A 21 2.82 -1.89 -15.61
N LEU A 22 2.44 -1.76 -14.34
CA LEU A 22 2.74 -2.73 -13.29
C LEU A 22 2.12 -4.11 -13.57
N ILE A 23 0.85 -4.15 -13.98
CA ILE A 23 0.15 -5.39 -14.32
C ILE A 23 0.87 -6.10 -15.47
N ARG A 24 1.21 -5.38 -16.55
CA ARG A 24 1.95 -5.92 -17.69
C ARG A 24 3.34 -6.43 -17.31
N ALA A 25 4.04 -5.73 -16.42
CA ALA A 25 5.34 -6.16 -15.92
C ALA A 25 5.22 -7.46 -15.10
N CYS A 26 4.22 -7.55 -14.24
CA CYS A 26 3.96 -8.73 -13.40
C CYS A 26 3.51 -9.96 -14.20
N GLN A 27 2.81 -9.78 -15.33
CA GLN A 27 2.41 -10.86 -16.23
C GLN A 27 3.59 -11.64 -16.84
N ARG A 28 4.79 -11.06 -16.84
CA ARG A 28 6.02 -11.72 -17.30
C ARG A 28 6.68 -12.56 -16.21
N GLN A 29 6.15 -12.52 -15.00
CA GLN A 29 6.64 -13.24 -13.82
C GLN A 29 5.69 -14.38 -13.47
N LYS A 30 6.06 -15.21 -12.49
CA LYS A 30 5.21 -16.32 -12.05
C LYS A 30 4.10 -15.79 -11.15
N ALA A 31 2.85 -16.13 -11.40
CA ALA A 31 1.75 -15.79 -10.49
C ALA A 31 2.06 -16.21 -9.04
N ILE A 32 1.82 -15.33 -8.07
CA ILE A 32 2.13 -15.58 -6.66
C ILE A 32 0.98 -16.30 -5.95
N PRO A 33 1.23 -17.28 -5.06
CA PRO A 33 0.16 -17.89 -4.29
C PRO A 33 -0.41 -16.89 -3.27
N VAL A 34 -1.72 -16.68 -3.28
CA VAL A 34 -2.40 -15.70 -2.41
C VAL A 34 -3.54 -16.35 -1.65
N ALA A 35 -3.52 -16.23 -0.32
CA ALA A 35 -4.68 -16.60 0.50
C ALA A 35 -5.71 -15.47 0.43
N VAL A 36 -6.87 -15.72 -0.18
CA VAL A 36 -7.98 -14.77 -0.26
C VAL A 36 -8.94 -15.06 0.89
N CYS A 37 -8.87 -14.23 1.92
CA CYS A 37 -9.61 -14.41 3.16
C CYS A 37 -11.04 -13.87 3.04
N TRP A 38 -12.02 -14.74 3.22
CA TRP A 38 -13.46 -14.45 3.20
C TRP A 38 -13.94 -13.69 1.95
N PRO A 39 -13.79 -14.22 0.72
CA PRO A 39 -14.27 -13.59 -0.52
C PRO A 39 -15.80 -13.72 -0.70
N CYS A 40 -16.57 -13.53 0.36
CA CYS A 40 -18.03 -13.66 0.40
C CYS A 40 -18.72 -12.35 -0.04
N SER A 41 -18.30 -11.76 -1.15
CA SER A 41 -19.02 -10.67 -1.84
C SER A 41 -18.67 -10.64 -3.32
N SER A 42 -19.58 -10.15 -4.18
CA SER A 42 -19.35 -10.08 -5.63
C SER A 42 -18.04 -9.36 -5.98
N VAL A 43 -17.79 -8.20 -5.36
CA VAL A 43 -16.57 -7.41 -5.64
C VAL A 43 -15.29 -8.10 -5.16
N SER A 44 -15.33 -8.76 -3.99
CA SER A 44 -14.14 -9.41 -3.45
C SER A 44 -13.75 -10.66 -4.24
N LEU A 45 -14.74 -11.49 -4.61
CA LEU A 45 -14.52 -12.68 -5.43
C LEU A 45 -14.13 -12.30 -6.85
N ALA A 46 -14.84 -11.36 -7.49
CA ALA A 46 -14.50 -10.89 -8.84
C ALA A 46 -13.08 -10.31 -8.90
N GLY A 47 -12.67 -9.54 -7.89
CA GLY A 47 -11.30 -9.02 -7.77
C GLY A 47 -10.23 -10.12 -7.74
N ALA A 48 -10.44 -11.18 -6.96
CA ALA A 48 -9.52 -12.30 -6.89
C ALA A 48 -9.48 -13.09 -8.21
N VAL A 49 -10.63 -13.34 -8.83
CA VAL A 49 -10.74 -14.06 -10.10
C VAL A 49 -10.10 -13.27 -11.24
N GLU A 50 -10.33 -11.96 -11.30
CA GLU A 50 -9.76 -11.10 -12.34
C GLU A 50 -8.23 -10.95 -12.19
N ALA A 51 -7.73 -10.83 -10.96
CA ALA A 51 -6.30 -10.85 -10.70
C ALA A 51 -5.65 -12.18 -11.11
N ALA A 52 -6.35 -13.32 -10.90
CA ALA A 52 -5.89 -14.62 -11.34
C ALA A 52 -5.91 -14.77 -12.88
N ARG A 53 -6.98 -14.31 -13.54
CA ARG A 53 -7.07 -14.27 -15.01
C ARG A 53 -5.99 -13.40 -15.64
N SER A 54 -5.64 -12.31 -14.96
CA SER A 54 -4.53 -11.42 -15.33
C SER A 54 -3.15 -12.01 -15.06
N GLY A 55 -3.05 -13.26 -14.56
CA GLY A 55 -1.78 -13.95 -14.31
C GLY A 55 -1.00 -13.43 -13.10
N LEU A 56 -1.61 -12.62 -12.24
CA LEU A 56 -0.93 -11.99 -11.10
C LEU A 56 -0.85 -12.92 -9.89
N ILE A 57 -1.93 -13.68 -9.63
CA ILE A 57 -2.06 -14.48 -8.42
C ILE A 57 -2.57 -15.91 -8.72
N LEU A 58 -2.23 -16.83 -7.83
CA LEU A 58 -2.82 -18.16 -7.70
C LEU A 58 -3.67 -18.15 -6.42
N PRO A 59 -4.98 -17.88 -6.49
CA PRO A 59 -5.79 -17.68 -5.30
C PRO A 59 -6.12 -19.01 -4.62
N VAL A 60 -6.02 -19.02 -3.29
CA VAL A 60 -6.65 -20.01 -2.40
C VAL A 60 -7.78 -19.29 -1.69
N LEU A 61 -9.03 -19.67 -1.98
CA LEU A 61 -10.21 -19.02 -1.40
C LEU A 61 -10.50 -19.63 -0.04
N VAL A 62 -10.52 -18.82 1.02
CA VAL A 62 -10.74 -19.30 2.40
C VAL A 62 -12.02 -18.67 2.93
N GLY A 63 -13.08 -19.44 3.15
CA GLY A 63 -14.38 -18.90 3.57
C GLY A 63 -15.50 -19.92 3.47
N ASN A 64 -16.75 -19.44 3.53
CA ASN A 64 -17.92 -20.31 3.35
C ASN A 64 -18.03 -20.77 1.89
N GLU A 65 -17.75 -22.05 1.61
CA GLU A 65 -17.69 -22.61 0.26
C GLU A 65 -19.03 -22.44 -0.46
N ARG A 66 -20.14 -22.68 0.24
CA ARG A 66 -21.48 -22.54 -0.33
C ARG A 66 -21.71 -21.11 -0.82
N GLU A 67 -21.45 -20.12 0.02
CA GLU A 67 -21.63 -18.71 -0.33
C GLU A 67 -20.70 -18.28 -1.47
N ILE A 68 -19.43 -18.70 -1.45
CA ILE A 68 -18.47 -18.41 -2.51
C ILE A 68 -18.99 -18.96 -3.86
N ARG A 69 -19.48 -20.21 -3.88
CA ARG A 69 -20.04 -20.83 -5.09
C ARG A 69 -21.31 -20.14 -5.57
N GLU A 70 -22.24 -19.83 -4.67
CA GLU A 70 -23.48 -19.11 -5.00
C GLU A 70 -23.19 -17.72 -5.61
N ILE A 71 -22.18 -17.00 -5.10
CA ILE A 71 -21.73 -15.73 -5.68
C ILE A 71 -21.08 -15.97 -7.05
N ALA A 72 -20.22 -16.98 -7.17
CA ALA A 72 -19.57 -17.29 -8.44
C ALA A 72 -20.59 -17.58 -9.55
N ASP A 73 -21.60 -18.40 -9.25
CA ASP A 73 -22.67 -18.74 -10.20
C ASP A 73 -23.51 -17.50 -10.57
N ARG A 74 -23.87 -16.66 -9.59
CA ARG A 74 -24.64 -15.44 -9.83
C ARG A 74 -23.89 -14.44 -10.73
N GLU A 75 -22.58 -14.29 -10.52
CA GLU A 75 -21.73 -13.34 -11.24
C GLU A 75 -21.11 -13.94 -12.51
N GLY A 76 -21.35 -15.23 -12.82
CA GLY A 76 -20.77 -15.92 -13.97
C GLY A 76 -19.25 -16.10 -13.89
N LEU A 77 -18.69 -16.24 -12.68
CA LEU A 77 -17.26 -16.40 -12.44
C LEU A 77 -16.90 -17.89 -12.39
N ASN A 78 -15.99 -18.34 -13.25
CA ASN A 78 -15.44 -19.70 -13.15
C ASN A 78 -14.40 -19.75 -12.03
N ILE A 79 -14.68 -20.53 -10.99
CA ILE A 79 -13.79 -20.77 -9.85
C ILE A 79 -13.40 -22.23 -9.66
N GLU A 80 -13.75 -23.13 -10.59
CA GLU A 80 -13.53 -24.58 -10.45
C GLU A 80 -12.06 -24.96 -10.27
N THR A 81 -11.16 -24.15 -10.83
CA THR A 81 -9.72 -24.36 -10.80
C THR A 81 -9.04 -23.83 -9.52
N TYR A 82 -9.77 -23.09 -8.68
CA TYR A 82 -9.20 -22.47 -7.48
C TYR A 82 -9.48 -23.32 -6.25
N PRO A 83 -8.47 -23.66 -5.43
CA PRO A 83 -8.68 -24.35 -4.17
C PRO A 83 -9.57 -23.52 -3.24
N ILE A 84 -10.59 -24.17 -2.66
CA ILE A 84 -11.45 -23.59 -1.61
C ILE A 84 -11.16 -24.31 -0.30
N MET A 85 -10.91 -23.53 0.75
CA MET A 85 -10.73 -24.01 2.11
C MET A 85 -11.93 -23.54 2.95
N GLU A 86 -12.76 -24.50 3.36
CA GLU A 86 -13.97 -24.23 4.13
C GLU A 86 -13.62 -23.61 5.49
N ALA A 87 -14.26 -22.50 5.80
CA ALA A 87 -14.20 -21.84 7.09
C ALA A 87 -15.60 -21.42 7.54
N ASN A 88 -15.92 -21.68 8.81
CA ASN A 88 -17.28 -21.49 9.31
C ASN A 88 -17.59 -20.04 9.71
N THR A 89 -16.57 -19.24 10.03
CA THR A 89 -16.71 -17.83 10.43
C THR A 89 -15.60 -16.97 9.84
N GLU A 90 -15.77 -15.63 9.86
CA GLU A 90 -14.75 -14.67 9.42
C GLU A 90 -13.43 -14.83 10.19
N GLU A 91 -13.51 -15.10 11.49
CA GLU A 91 -12.34 -15.31 12.36
C GLU A 91 -11.59 -16.60 12.01
N ASP A 92 -12.32 -17.69 11.76
CA ASP A 92 -11.75 -18.97 11.35
C ASP A 92 -11.02 -18.82 10.00
N ALA A 93 -11.67 -18.15 9.04
CA ALA A 93 -11.05 -17.86 7.75
C ALA A 93 -9.79 -16.99 7.88
N ALA A 94 -9.80 -15.99 8.77
CA ALA A 94 -8.64 -15.15 9.04
C ALA A 94 -7.47 -15.96 9.64
N ILE A 95 -7.74 -16.84 10.60
CA ILE A 95 -6.74 -17.73 11.20
C ILE A 95 -6.15 -18.68 10.16
N GLN A 96 -7.00 -19.35 9.38
CA GLN A 96 -6.56 -20.29 8.33
C GLN A 96 -5.75 -19.58 7.24
N SER A 97 -6.18 -18.39 6.81
CA SER A 97 -5.46 -17.60 5.79
C SER A 97 -4.08 -17.13 6.28
N VAL A 98 -3.99 -16.74 7.56
CA VAL A 98 -2.71 -16.41 8.21
C VAL A 98 -1.80 -17.65 8.28
N GLU A 99 -2.35 -18.81 8.58
CA GLU A 99 -1.58 -20.07 8.63
C GLU A 99 -1.02 -20.46 7.26
N LEU A 100 -1.78 -20.28 6.18
CA LEU A 100 -1.29 -20.50 4.82
C LEU A 100 -0.09 -19.62 4.51
N CYS A 101 -0.12 -18.35 4.94
CA CYS A 101 1.00 -17.43 4.75
C CYS A 101 2.20 -17.81 5.63
N ARG A 102 1.96 -18.12 6.90
CA ARG A 102 2.99 -18.47 7.88
C ARG A 102 3.74 -19.75 7.51
N SER A 103 3.03 -20.74 6.97
CA SER A 103 3.59 -22.01 6.50
C SER A 103 4.27 -21.92 5.13
N GLY A 104 4.26 -20.74 4.48
CA GLY A 104 4.84 -20.52 3.15
C GLY A 104 4.02 -21.09 1.99
N ARG A 105 2.78 -21.55 2.26
CA ARG A 105 1.85 -22.02 1.21
C ARG A 105 1.24 -20.86 0.42
N SER A 106 1.15 -19.68 1.02
CA SER A 106 0.81 -18.42 0.36
C SER A 106 1.90 -17.38 0.58
N ALA A 107 2.24 -16.64 -0.47
CA ALA A 107 3.25 -15.59 -0.45
C ALA A 107 2.66 -14.20 -0.14
N SER A 108 1.34 -14.07 -0.18
CA SER A 108 0.60 -12.87 0.18
C SER A 108 -0.76 -13.25 0.77
N LEU A 109 -1.30 -12.36 1.59
CA LEU A 109 -2.66 -12.42 2.12
C LEU A 109 -3.52 -11.38 1.41
N MET A 110 -4.78 -11.67 1.13
CA MET A 110 -5.72 -10.71 0.53
C MET A 110 -7.02 -10.65 1.34
N LYS A 111 -7.44 -9.44 1.70
CA LYS A 111 -8.72 -9.21 2.37
C LYS A 111 -9.89 -9.34 1.39
N GLY A 112 -10.84 -10.20 1.70
CA GLY A 112 -12.13 -10.30 1.02
C GLY A 112 -13.16 -9.29 1.55
N SER A 113 -14.33 -9.78 1.96
CA SER A 113 -15.46 -8.97 2.42
C SER A 113 -15.52 -8.77 3.95
N LEU A 114 -14.74 -9.52 4.72
CA LEU A 114 -14.66 -9.38 6.18
C LEU A 114 -14.18 -7.98 6.62
N HIS A 115 -14.49 -7.62 7.87
CA HIS A 115 -13.97 -6.39 8.45
C HIS A 115 -12.44 -6.45 8.67
N THR A 116 -11.79 -5.30 8.55
CA THR A 116 -10.33 -5.20 8.63
C THR A 116 -9.80 -5.58 10.02
N ASP A 117 -10.52 -5.24 11.09
CA ASP A 117 -10.18 -5.60 12.45
C ASP A 117 -10.15 -7.12 12.68
N VAL A 118 -11.09 -7.87 12.10
CA VAL A 118 -11.12 -9.35 12.17
C VAL A 118 -9.86 -9.94 11.54
N LEU A 119 -9.50 -9.50 10.32
CA LEU A 119 -8.29 -9.94 9.65
C LEU A 119 -7.03 -9.56 10.44
N MET A 120 -6.94 -8.31 10.86
CA MET A 120 -5.76 -7.78 11.54
C MET A 120 -5.58 -8.39 12.94
N HIS A 121 -6.67 -8.75 13.62
CA HIS A 121 -6.59 -9.47 14.88
C HIS A 121 -5.89 -10.83 14.73
N ALA A 122 -6.16 -11.57 13.65
CA ALA A 122 -5.44 -12.81 13.35
C ALA A 122 -3.97 -12.56 12.97
N VAL A 123 -3.71 -11.54 12.15
CA VAL A 123 -2.36 -11.14 11.71
C VAL A 123 -1.46 -10.74 12.88
N LEU A 124 -2.00 -10.05 13.88
CA LEU A 124 -1.24 -9.47 15.00
C LEU A 124 -1.02 -10.43 16.18
N LYS A 125 -1.63 -11.62 16.18
CA LYS A 125 -1.39 -12.66 17.20
C LYS A 125 0.08 -13.11 17.18
N GLU A 126 0.53 -13.71 18.29
CA GLU A 126 1.90 -14.23 18.45
C GLU A 126 2.27 -15.25 17.35
N GLN A 127 1.33 -16.15 17.02
CA GLN A 127 1.48 -17.10 15.91
C GLN A 127 1.03 -16.51 14.55
N GLY A 128 0.88 -15.20 14.45
CA GLY A 128 0.46 -14.50 13.25
C GLY A 128 1.61 -14.14 12.32
N LEU A 129 1.44 -13.02 11.60
CA LEU A 129 2.39 -12.49 10.62
C LEU A 129 3.15 -11.25 11.13
N ARG A 130 3.02 -10.94 12.42
CA ARG A 130 3.73 -9.82 13.05
C ARG A 130 5.26 -10.00 12.96
N THR A 131 5.95 -8.89 12.78
CA THR A 131 7.41 -8.78 12.87
C THR A 131 7.79 -7.79 13.99
N SER A 132 9.07 -7.46 14.14
CA SER A 132 9.51 -6.36 15.01
C SER A 132 9.04 -4.99 14.50
N ARG A 133 8.74 -4.87 13.21
CA ARG A 133 8.35 -3.65 12.54
C ARG A 133 6.86 -3.38 12.70
N ARG A 134 6.48 -2.13 12.94
CA ARG A 134 5.08 -1.70 12.94
C ARG A 134 4.45 -1.97 11.59
N ILE A 135 3.32 -2.67 11.61
CA ILE A 135 2.52 -2.92 10.41
C ILE A 135 1.81 -1.61 10.04
N SER A 136 1.86 -1.24 8.76
CA SER A 136 1.22 -0.02 8.26
C SER A 136 0.58 -0.21 6.90
N HIS A 137 -0.47 0.54 6.64
CA HIS A 137 -1.14 0.56 5.34
C HIS A 137 -0.65 1.73 4.48
N ILE A 138 -0.46 1.47 3.19
CA ILE A 138 -0.08 2.47 2.21
C ILE A 138 -1.07 2.42 1.05
N PHE A 139 -1.66 3.57 0.74
CA PHE A 139 -2.31 3.78 -0.55
C PHE A 139 -1.30 4.20 -1.59
N ILE A 140 -1.37 3.56 -2.76
CA ILE A 140 -0.74 4.05 -3.99
C ILE A 140 -1.84 4.73 -4.78
N MET A 141 -1.71 6.03 -4.97
CA MET A 141 -2.70 6.88 -5.61
C MET A 141 -2.17 7.35 -6.96
N GLU A 142 -2.79 6.90 -8.04
CA GLU A 142 -2.58 7.48 -9.36
C GLU A 142 -3.50 8.70 -9.49
N ALA A 143 -2.95 9.88 -9.20
CA ALA A 143 -3.65 11.16 -9.13
C ALA A 143 -3.38 11.96 -10.42
N PRO A 144 -4.33 12.01 -11.38
CA PRO A 144 -4.10 12.57 -12.71
C PRO A 144 -3.82 14.08 -12.70
N LEU A 145 -4.25 14.79 -11.66
CA LEU A 145 -4.05 16.24 -11.50
C LEU A 145 -2.72 16.59 -10.82
N TYR A 146 -1.97 15.61 -10.33
CA TYR A 146 -0.66 15.82 -9.72
C TYR A 146 0.44 15.68 -10.78
N HIS A 147 1.42 16.60 -10.83
CA HIS A 147 2.43 16.61 -11.89
C HIS A 147 3.35 15.39 -11.88
N ARG A 148 3.52 14.73 -10.72
CA ARG A 148 4.25 13.45 -10.62
C ARG A 148 3.35 12.23 -10.83
N GLN A 149 2.04 12.44 -11.04
CA GLN A 149 0.97 11.46 -11.30
C GLN A 149 0.72 10.40 -10.22
N VAL A 150 1.69 10.12 -9.35
CA VAL A 150 1.60 9.07 -8.33
C VAL A 150 1.96 9.64 -6.95
N LEU A 151 1.18 9.28 -5.94
CA LEU A 151 1.42 9.59 -4.53
C LEU A 151 1.28 8.33 -3.68
N PHE A 152 2.18 8.17 -2.71
CA PHE A 152 2.03 7.19 -1.63
C PHE A 152 1.47 7.89 -0.40
N ILE A 153 0.45 7.34 0.25
CA ILE A 153 -0.16 7.91 1.45
C ILE A 153 -0.15 6.88 2.56
N THR A 154 0.43 7.22 3.71
CA THR A 154 0.59 6.31 4.85
C THR A 154 0.47 7.05 6.20
N ASP A 155 0.00 6.46 7.29
CA ASP A 155 -0.92 5.33 7.33
C ASP A 155 -2.35 5.85 7.06
N SER A 156 -3.20 5.03 6.43
CA SER A 156 -4.57 5.45 6.06
C SER A 156 -5.65 4.41 6.38
N ALA A 157 -5.31 3.32 7.07
CA ALA A 157 -6.27 2.26 7.37
C ALA A 157 -6.08 1.51 8.71
N LEU A 158 -4.91 1.58 9.36
CA LEU A 158 -4.58 0.71 10.49
C LEU A 158 -4.23 1.46 11.77
N ASN A 159 -3.33 2.43 11.70
CA ASN A 159 -2.75 3.07 12.89
C ASN A 159 -3.53 4.33 13.27
N ILE A 160 -4.45 4.21 14.25
CA ILE A 160 -5.36 5.30 14.68
C ILE A 160 -4.60 6.57 15.07
N SER A 161 -3.68 6.47 16.03
CA SER A 161 -2.84 7.57 16.50
C SER A 161 -1.44 7.03 16.77
N PRO A 162 -0.59 6.89 15.74
CA PRO A 162 0.71 6.26 15.89
C PRO A 162 1.64 7.12 16.76
N SER A 163 2.42 6.47 17.63
CA SER A 163 3.50 7.15 18.36
C SER A 163 4.63 7.56 17.41
N LEU A 164 5.59 8.35 17.90
CA LEU A 164 6.78 8.70 17.12
C LEU A 164 7.55 7.45 16.65
N GLU A 165 7.71 6.46 17.53
CA GLU A 165 8.37 5.19 17.22
C GLU A 165 7.59 4.39 16.17
N ASP A 166 6.25 4.33 16.28
CA ASP A 166 5.41 3.72 15.25
C ASP A 166 5.59 4.43 13.90
N LYS A 167 5.69 5.76 13.90
CA LYS A 167 5.88 6.56 12.68
C LYS A 167 7.21 6.29 11.97
N VAL A 168 8.28 5.96 12.70
CA VAL A 168 9.56 5.55 12.07
C VAL A 168 9.36 4.36 11.14
N ASP A 169 8.69 3.32 11.64
CA ASP A 169 8.43 2.10 10.88
C ASP A 169 7.44 2.35 9.75
N ILE A 170 6.40 3.16 9.98
CA ILE A 170 5.42 3.58 8.96
C ILE A 170 6.13 4.30 7.80
N VAL A 171 7.02 5.25 8.11
CA VAL A 171 7.80 5.99 7.11
C VAL A 171 8.70 5.05 6.34
N GLN A 172 9.48 4.22 7.02
CA GLN A 172 10.38 3.27 6.34
C GLN A 172 9.58 2.29 5.48
N ASN A 173 8.36 1.87 5.89
CA ASN A 173 7.52 0.96 5.11
C ASN A 173 7.13 1.57 3.77
N ALA A 174 6.78 2.86 3.77
CA ALA A 174 6.44 3.59 2.55
C ALA A 174 7.67 3.81 1.66
N ILE A 175 8.82 4.12 2.24
CA ILE A 175 10.09 4.24 1.49
C ILE A 175 10.44 2.92 0.81
N ASP A 176 10.34 1.80 1.53
CA ASP A 176 10.65 0.48 0.99
C ASP A 176 9.70 0.10 -0.15
N LEU A 177 8.41 0.46 -0.05
CA LEU A 177 7.43 0.29 -1.12
C LEU A 177 7.75 1.18 -2.33
N ALA A 178 8.05 2.46 -2.13
CA ALA A 178 8.39 3.38 -3.21
C ALA A 178 9.64 2.89 -3.98
N HIS A 179 10.66 2.42 -3.25
CA HIS A 179 11.80 1.73 -3.86
C HIS A 179 11.38 0.47 -4.62
N ALA A 180 10.47 -0.33 -4.04
CA ALA A 180 9.94 -1.55 -4.66
C ALA A 180 9.37 -1.27 -6.06
N LEU A 181 8.70 -0.13 -6.21
CA LEU A 181 8.04 0.33 -7.42
C LEU A 181 8.92 1.24 -8.31
N GLY A 182 10.19 1.40 -7.98
CA GLY A 182 11.19 2.04 -8.86
C GLY A 182 11.48 3.51 -8.56
N VAL A 183 10.91 4.10 -7.52
CA VAL A 183 11.30 5.45 -7.06
C VAL A 183 12.64 5.35 -6.32
N SER A 184 13.72 5.82 -6.95
CA SER A 184 15.09 5.60 -6.45
C SER A 184 15.48 6.46 -5.24
N GLU A 185 14.93 7.67 -5.16
CA GLU A 185 15.16 8.62 -4.06
C GLU A 185 13.81 9.27 -3.72
N PRO A 186 12.97 8.59 -2.91
CA PRO A 186 11.66 9.11 -2.56
C PRO A 186 11.75 10.41 -1.76
N ARG A 187 10.90 11.38 -2.09
CA ARG A 187 10.68 12.60 -1.30
C ARG A 187 9.51 12.39 -0.35
N VAL A 188 9.77 12.47 0.95
CA VAL A 188 8.81 12.13 2.00
C VAL A 188 8.40 13.40 2.74
N ALA A 189 7.15 13.81 2.56
CA ALA A 189 6.54 14.91 3.30
C ALA A 189 5.87 14.38 4.56
N ILE A 190 6.34 14.82 5.73
CA ILE A 190 5.65 14.55 6.99
C ILE A 190 4.58 15.63 7.21
N LEU A 191 3.32 15.23 7.11
CA LEU A 191 2.20 16.16 7.05
C LEU A 191 1.82 16.72 8.41
N SER A 192 1.45 18.00 8.41
CA SER A 192 0.78 18.71 9.49
C SER A 192 -0.12 19.80 8.91
N ALA A 193 -0.72 20.63 9.76
CA ALA A 193 -1.54 21.76 9.33
C ALA A 193 -0.72 23.05 9.07
N VAL A 194 0.53 23.10 9.54
CA VAL A 194 1.42 24.27 9.45
C VAL A 194 2.87 23.83 9.23
N GLU A 195 3.70 24.71 8.68
CA GLU A 195 5.11 24.44 8.37
C GLU A 195 6.08 24.71 9.54
N THR A 196 5.60 25.33 10.63
CA THR A 196 6.43 25.68 11.79
C THR A 196 6.20 24.74 12.95
N VAL A 197 7.28 24.30 13.59
CA VAL A 197 7.21 23.47 14.80
C VAL A 197 6.51 24.23 15.92
N CYS A 198 5.42 23.64 16.42
CA CYS A 198 4.58 24.20 17.46
C CYS A 198 4.28 23.12 18.50
N SER A 199 4.72 23.34 19.75
CA SER A 199 4.50 22.37 20.84
C SER A 199 3.02 22.08 21.15
N LYS A 200 2.11 22.93 20.70
CA LYS A 200 0.65 22.73 20.82
C LYS A 200 0.08 21.80 19.75
N MET A 201 0.86 21.45 18.73
CA MET A 201 0.47 20.60 17.62
C MET A 201 1.48 19.47 17.46
N MET A 202 1.18 18.32 18.06
CA MET A 202 2.15 17.22 18.19
C MET A 202 2.67 16.71 16.84
N SER A 203 1.84 16.73 15.78
CA SER A 203 2.28 16.34 14.43
C SER A 203 3.45 17.18 13.91
N THR A 204 3.56 18.46 14.30
CA THR A 204 4.71 19.30 13.93
C THR A 204 5.99 18.90 14.65
N VAL A 205 5.87 18.45 15.90
CA VAL A 205 6.99 17.97 16.71
C VAL A 205 7.46 16.62 16.21
N ASP A 206 6.52 15.71 15.91
CA ASP A 206 6.82 14.41 15.31
C ASP A 206 7.52 14.57 13.96
N ALA A 207 7.04 15.48 13.11
CA ALA A 207 7.65 15.75 11.81
C ALA A 207 9.12 16.19 11.94
N ALA A 208 9.40 17.14 12.82
CA ALA A 208 10.77 17.59 13.08
C ALA A 208 11.66 16.47 13.64
N ALA A 209 11.11 15.64 14.54
CA ALA A 209 11.82 14.51 15.11
C ALA A 209 12.14 13.45 14.04
N LEU A 210 11.18 13.06 13.21
CA LEU A 210 11.37 12.10 12.11
C LEU A 210 12.41 12.56 11.10
N CYS A 211 12.39 13.84 10.72
CA CYS A 211 13.43 14.41 9.84
C CYS A 211 14.80 14.30 10.51
N LYS A 212 14.90 14.58 11.82
CA LYS A 212 16.17 14.43 12.53
C LYS A 212 16.61 12.97 12.67
N MET A 213 15.67 12.04 12.80
CA MET A 213 15.95 10.60 12.85
C MET A 213 16.48 10.11 11.49
N ALA A 214 15.97 10.63 10.38
CA ALA A 214 16.52 10.40 9.04
C ALA A 214 17.95 10.96 8.88
N ASP A 215 18.22 12.20 9.30
CA ASP A 215 19.59 12.76 9.31
C ASP A 215 20.59 11.87 10.07
N ARG A 216 20.11 11.19 11.10
CA ARG A 216 20.89 10.31 11.98
C ARG A 216 20.93 8.86 11.50
N GLY A 217 20.33 8.55 10.36
CA GLY A 217 20.33 7.22 9.75
C GLY A 217 19.40 6.20 10.41
N GLN A 218 18.43 6.64 11.21
CA GLN A 218 17.40 5.76 11.78
C GLN A 218 16.30 5.45 10.75
N ILE A 219 16.07 6.37 9.82
CA ILE A 219 15.26 6.19 8.60
C ILE A 219 16.21 6.38 7.42
N THR A 220 16.14 5.52 6.40
CA THR A 220 17.14 5.49 5.34
C THR A 220 16.54 5.37 3.94
N GLY A 221 17.30 5.86 2.95
CA GLY A 221 16.98 5.70 1.53
C GLY A 221 15.96 6.69 0.99
N ALA A 222 15.70 7.80 1.67
CA ALA A 222 14.81 8.85 1.19
C ALA A 222 15.21 10.22 1.73
N ILE A 223 14.67 11.27 1.13
CA ILE A 223 14.79 12.64 1.62
C ILE A 223 13.49 12.98 2.35
N LEU A 224 13.59 13.29 3.64
CA LEU A 224 12.44 13.67 4.47
C LEU A 224 12.43 15.17 4.68
N ASP A 225 11.25 15.76 4.69
CA ASP A 225 11.05 17.10 5.24
C ASP A 225 9.67 17.24 5.89
N GLY A 226 9.58 18.13 6.86
CA GLY A 226 8.39 18.32 7.66
C GLY A 226 8.63 19.21 8.89
N PRO A 227 7.56 19.79 9.45
CA PRO A 227 6.18 19.62 9.04
C PRO A 227 5.84 20.36 7.74
N LEU A 228 5.00 19.74 6.90
CA LEU A 228 4.48 20.34 5.68
C LEU A 228 2.96 20.32 5.69
N ALA A 229 2.32 21.42 5.32
CA ALA A 229 0.91 21.38 4.95
C ALA A 229 0.74 20.67 3.60
N PHE A 230 -0.46 20.15 3.34
CA PHE A 230 -0.71 19.39 2.11
C PHE A 230 -0.41 20.21 0.85
N ASP A 231 -0.84 21.48 0.81
CA ASP A 231 -0.61 22.39 -0.31
C ASP A 231 0.89 22.59 -0.60
N THR A 232 1.71 22.77 0.44
CA THR A 232 3.17 22.91 0.29
C THR A 232 3.87 21.60 -0.02
N ALA A 233 3.31 20.45 0.36
CA ALA A 233 3.86 19.14 0.00
C ALA A 233 3.71 18.84 -1.51
N VAL A 234 2.60 19.27 -2.13
CA VAL A 234 2.26 18.88 -3.51
C VAL A 234 2.28 20.02 -4.55
N SER A 235 2.41 21.28 -4.14
CA SER A 235 2.49 22.43 -5.05
C SER A 235 3.76 23.25 -4.84
N ALA A 236 4.66 23.22 -5.84
CA ALA A 236 5.86 24.07 -5.86
C ALA A 236 5.51 25.56 -5.83
N GLU A 237 4.37 25.96 -6.41
CA GLU A 237 3.88 27.33 -6.35
C GLU A 237 3.46 27.72 -4.93
N ALA A 238 2.73 26.85 -4.22
CA ALA A 238 2.37 27.10 -2.82
C ALA A 238 3.61 27.18 -1.92
N ALA A 239 4.58 26.28 -2.11
CA ALA A 239 5.85 26.29 -1.41
C ALA A 239 6.62 27.61 -1.62
N LEU A 240 6.70 28.08 -2.88
CA LEU A 240 7.37 29.35 -3.22
C LEU A 240 6.67 30.55 -2.56
N ARG A 241 5.34 30.61 -2.58
CA ARG A 241 4.57 31.71 -1.96
C ARG A 241 4.77 31.77 -0.44
N LYS A 242 5.07 30.65 0.21
CA LYS A 242 5.38 30.57 1.64
C LYS A 242 6.89 30.66 1.95
N ASP A 243 7.72 30.99 0.95
CA ASP A 243 9.20 31.07 1.04
C ASP A 243 9.84 29.79 1.64
N LEU A 244 9.26 28.63 1.30
CA LEU A 244 9.69 27.36 1.83
C LEU A 244 10.83 26.77 1.00
N LYS A 245 11.99 26.60 1.62
CA LYS A 245 13.18 26.02 0.99
C LYS A 245 13.33 24.56 1.41
N SER A 246 12.86 23.67 0.55
CA SER A 246 12.84 22.24 0.81
C SER A 246 13.05 21.46 -0.49
N PRO A 247 13.85 20.37 -0.48
CA PRO A 247 13.92 19.46 -1.61
C PRO A 247 12.68 18.56 -1.77
N VAL A 248 11.76 18.58 -0.78
CA VAL A 248 10.52 17.78 -0.74
C VAL A 248 9.30 18.62 -1.09
N ALA A 249 9.26 19.89 -0.66
CA ALA A 249 8.09 20.74 -0.88
C ALA A 249 7.78 20.90 -2.38
N GLY A 250 6.51 20.69 -2.73
CA GLY A 250 6.02 20.70 -4.09
C GLY A 250 6.37 19.48 -4.92
N GLU A 251 7.13 18.52 -4.38
CA GLU A 251 7.69 17.38 -5.11
C GLU A 251 7.53 16.07 -4.34
N ALA A 252 6.61 15.99 -3.37
CA ALA A 252 6.45 14.81 -2.54
C ALA A 252 6.08 13.56 -3.37
N ASP A 253 6.78 12.45 -3.13
CA ASP A 253 6.36 11.13 -3.60
C ASP A 253 5.52 10.43 -2.51
N ILE A 254 5.87 10.64 -1.24
CA ILE A 254 5.24 10.02 -0.08
C ILE A 254 4.68 11.09 0.86
N LEU A 255 3.42 10.92 1.25
CA LEU A 255 2.70 11.72 2.22
C LEU A 255 2.48 10.91 3.49
N VAL A 256 3.10 11.33 4.59
CA VAL A 256 2.96 10.68 5.90
C VAL A 256 1.94 11.45 6.71
N ALA A 257 0.75 10.90 6.84
CA ALA A 257 -0.35 11.48 7.59
C ALA A 257 -0.05 11.52 9.10
N PRO A 258 -0.55 12.52 9.83
CA PRO A 258 -0.33 12.64 11.27
C PRO A 258 -1.03 11.54 12.08
N ASP A 259 -2.19 11.08 11.60
CA ASP A 259 -3.08 10.08 12.20
C ASP A 259 -3.97 9.41 11.12
N LEU A 260 -4.78 8.43 11.54
CA LEU A 260 -5.64 7.67 10.65
C LEU A 260 -6.73 8.52 10.00
N GLU A 261 -7.33 9.46 10.73
CA GLU A 261 -8.44 10.25 10.24
C GLU A 261 -7.97 11.13 9.07
N ALA A 262 -6.85 11.83 9.24
CA ALA A 262 -6.25 12.64 8.19
C ALA A 262 -5.83 11.80 6.98
N GLY A 263 -5.17 10.66 7.19
CA GLY A 263 -4.74 9.78 6.10
C GLY A 263 -5.92 9.19 5.31
N ASN A 264 -6.96 8.75 6.00
CA ASN A 264 -8.15 8.17 5.39
C ASN A 264 -8.94 9.20 4.58
N MET A 265 -9.19 10.39 5.17
CA MET A 265 -9.88 11.48 4.49
C MET A 265 -9.12 11.91 3.24
N LEU A 266 -7.80 12.12 3.34
CA LEU A 266 -6.97 12.54 2.21
C LEU A 266 -7.05 11.54 1.03
N ALA A 267 -6.88 10.24 1.30
CA ALA A 267 -6.97 9.22 0.27
C ALA A 267 -8.35 9.20 -0.40
N LYS A 268 -9.43 9.34 0.39
CA LYS A 268 -10.80 9.33 -0.12
C LYS A 268 -11.17 10.61 -0.86
N GLU A 269 -10.66 11.77 -0.46
CA GLU A 269 -10.82 13.02 -1.21
C GLU A 269 -10.18 12.91 -2.59
N LEU A 270 -8.95 12.38 -2.67
CA LEU A 270 -8.27 12.18 -3.95
C LEU A 270 -9.00 11.18 -4.87
N GLU A 271 -9.54 10.11 -4.30
CA GLU A 271 -10.30 9.10 -5.07
C GLU A 271 -11.63 9.65 -5.58
N TYR A 272 -12.47 10.20 -4.69
CA TYR A 272 -13.84 10.56 -5.01
C TYR A 272 -13.99 11.94 -5.63
N LEU A 273 -13.13 12.90 -5.26
CA LEU A 273 -13.18 14.28 -5.75
C LEU A 273 -12.04 14.60 -6.72
N GLY A 274 -10.87 13.96 -6.54
CA GLY A 274 -9.70 14.13 -7.41
C GLY A 274 -9.67 13.20 -8.63
N GLY A 275 -10.56 12.20 -8.70
CA GLY A 275 -10.59 11.21 -9.77
C GLY A 275 -9.39 10.26 -9.77
N ALA A 276 -8.68 10.15 -8.65
CA ALA A 276 -7.53 9.28 -8.52
C ALA A 276 -7.94 7.81 -8.49
N ARG A 277 -7.10 6.94 -9.05
CA ARG A 277 -7.22 5.49 -8.87
C ARG A 277 -6.32 5.04 -7.74
N SER A 278 -6.74 4.00 -7.05
CA SER A 278 -6.12 3.55 -5.81
C SER A 278 -5.71 2.09 -5.85
N ALA A 279 -4.58 1.78 -5.23
CA ALA A 279 -4.22 0.44 -4.78
C ALA A 279 -3.83 0.49 -3.31
N GLY A 280 -4.09 -0.59 -2.55
CA GLY A 280 -3.91 -0.64 -1.11
C GLY A 280 -3.10 -1.86 -0.68
N ILE A 281 -2.00 -1.61 0.04
CA ILE A 281 -1.10 -2.66 0.50
C ILE A 281 -0.69 -2.41 1.95
N VAL A 282 -0.55 -3.48 2.71
CA VAL A 282 0.00 -3.43 4.07
C VAL A 282 1.42 -3.97 4.06
N MET A 283 2.30 -3.22 4.71
CA MET A 283 3.72 -3.48 4.86
C MET A 283 4.08 -3.74 6.32
N GLY A 284 5.29 -4.26 6.58
CA GLY A 284 5.79 -4.55 7.93
C GLY A 284 5.40 -5.92 8.49
N ALA A 285 4.50 -6.65 7.85
CA ALA A 285 4.21 -8.06 8.15
C ALA A 285 5.20 -9.01 7.43
N LYS A 286 5.19 -10.30 7.80
CA LYS A 286 6.05 -11.33 7.18
C LYS A 286 5.82 -11.51 5.67
N VAL A 287 4.60 -11.25 5.22
CA VAL A 287 4.20 -11.22 3.80
C VAL A 287 3.40 -9.94 3.55
N PRO A 288 3.40 -9.38 2.33
CA PRO A 288 2.50 -8.28 2.01
C PRO A 288 1.04 -8.70 2.19
N ILE A 289 0.19 -7.76 2.63
CA ILE A 289 -1.25 -8.00 2.76
C ILE A 289 -1.99 -7.02 1.85
N ILE A 290 -2.64 -7.57 0.82
CA ILE A 290 -3.52 -6.84 -0.09
C ILE A 290 -4.76 -6.42 0.69
N LEU A 291 -4.87 -5.12 0.96
CA LEU A 291 -5.91 -4.57 1.81
C LEU A 291 -6.55 -3.38 1.09
N THR A 292 -7.66 -3.67 0.45
CA THR A 292 -8.57 -2.69 -0.12
C THR A 292 -9.77 -2.49 0.80
N SER A 293 -10.44 -1.35 0.70
CA SER A 293 -11.75 -1.13 1.29
C SER A 293 -12.79 -2.06 0.65
N ARG A 294 -13.92 -2.20 1.34
CA ARG A 294 -15.09 -2.91 0.80
C ARG A 294 -15.76 -2.14 -0.35
N ALA A 295 -15.62 -0.81 -0.34
CA ALA A 295 -16.15 0.08 -1.37
C ALA A 295 -15.22 0.21 -2.59
N ASP A 296 -13.98 -0.28 -2.51
CA ASP A 296 -13.02 -0.15 -3.60
C ASP A 296 -13.37 -1.09 -4.76
N SER A 297 -13.01 -0.67 -5.97
CA SER A 297 -13.35 -1.35 -7.21
C SER A 297 -12.60 -2.68 -7.40
N VAL A 298 -13.07 -3.50 -8.36
CA VAL A 298 -12.33 -4.67 -8.86
C VAL A 298 -10.94 -4.26 -9.35
N ASN A 299 -10.83 -3.14 -10.07
CA ASN A 299 -9.55 -2.65 -10.59
C ASN A 299 -8.58 -2.29 -9.46
N SER A 300 -9.05 -1.66 -8.39
CA SER A 300 -8.22 -1.37 -7.21
C SER A 300 -7.65 -2.65 -6.59
N ARG A 301 -8.43 -3.73 -6.55
CA ARG A 301 -7.97 -5.04 -6.06
C ARG A 301 -6.94 -5.67 -6.98
N VAL A 302 -7.15 -5.63 -8.30
CA VAL A 302 -6.20 -6.13 -9.31
C VAL A 302 -4.88 -5.35 -9.24
N ALA A 303 -4.94 -4.02 -9.18
CA ALA A 303 -3.77 -3.16 -9.02
C ALA A 303 -3.00 -3.48 -7.72
N SER A 304 -3.72 -3.70 -6.62
CA SER A 304 -3.10 -4.10 -5.34
C SER A 304 -2.43 -5.47 -5.41
N CYS A 305 -2.98 -6.42 -6.18
CA CYS A 305 -2.35 -7.71 -6.45
C CYS A 305 -1.05 -7.55 -7.28
N ALA A 306 -1.02 -6.64 -8.24
CA ALA A 306 0.19 -6.33 -9.00
C ALA A 306 1.29 -5.76 -8.08
N VAL A 307 0.94 -4.83 -7.20
CA VAL A 307 1.88 -4.30 -6.18
C VAL A 307 2.42 -5.43 -5.29
N ALA A 308 1.55 -6.31 -4.78
CA ALA A 308 1.98 -7.45 -3.98
C ALA A 308 2.90 -8.40 -4.76
N SER A 309 2.62 -8.65 -6.05
CA SER A 309 3.47 -9.45 -6.92
C SER A 309 4.87 -8.87 -7.07
N VAL A 310 4.99 -7.55 -7.27
CA VAL A 310 6.30 -6.87 -7.31
C VAL A 310 7.06 -7.07 -5.99
N LEU A 311 6.39 -6.91 -4.85
CA LEU A 311 7.01 -7.07 -3.53
C LEU A 311 7.51 -8.48 -3.29
N VAL A 312 6.76 -9.50 -3.70
CA VAL A 312 7.13 -10.92 -3.52
C VAL A 312 8.28 -11.33 -4.44
N HIS A 313 8.31 -10.85 -5.68
CA HIS A 313 9.38 -11.21 -6.64
C HIS A 313 10.66 -10.43 -6.46
N ARG A 314 10.63 -9.31 -5.73
CA ARG A 314 11.83 -8.52 -5.48
C ARG A 314 12.74 -9.29 -4.53
N PRO A 315 14.04 -9.48 -4.87
CA PRO A 315 14.97 -10.12 -3.96
C PRO A 315 15.06 -9.31 -2.68
N ALA A 316 14.90 -9.98 -1.53
CA ALA A 316 15.05 -9.34 -0.24
C ALA A 316 16.43 -8.68 -0.16
N LYS A 317 16.49 -7.35 -0.15
CA LYS A 317 17.72 -6.65 0.21
C LYS A 317 17.93 -6.88 1.71
N GLY A 318 18.81 -7.82 2.04
CA GLY A 318 19.47 -7.94 3.34
C GLY A 318 18.56 -8.01 4.57
N GLN A 319 17.86 -9.13 4.77
CA GLN A 319 17.63 -9.61 6.13
C GLN A 319 18.92 -10.31 6.60
N ASN A 320 19.96 -9.53 6.86
CA ASN A 320 21.16 -9.95 7.58
C ASN A 320 21.61 -8.77 8.44
N ALA A 321 21.02 -8.69 9.64
CA ALA A 321 21.60 -8.14 10.85
C ALA A 321 20.83 -8.73 12.04
#